data_AF-A0A2V7CTG5-F1
#
_entry.id   AF-A0A2V7CTG5-F1
#
_cell.length_a   1.000
_cell.length_b   1.000
_cell.length_c   1.000
_cell.angle_alpha   90.00
_cell.angle_beta   90.00
_cell.angle_gamma   90.00
#
_symmetry.space_group_name_H-M   'P 1'
#
loop_
_entity.id
_entity.type
_entity.pdbx_description
1 polymer ?
#
loop_
_entity_poly.entity_id
_entity_poly.type
_entity_poly.pdbx_seq_one_letter_code
_entity_poly.pdbx_strand_id
1 'polypeptide(L)'
;MMLDRRRRIAIVAAFVAGLTAGAVGAPNVRAGPGGWNREAAAMYLDERMDVWFATATKLRAGQSETTCVSCHTVVPYALARPGLRRAMHVGAPTPQEVRLLGDVIRRVDTYDAHQPYYDFDEAKKVESRGTEAVLNALILASSDTEPERSEARDSVRRAFRRLWQTQRPDGAWDWLDFGLEPFESADAVYFGATLAALAVGSASGSFTSQEPLAASGIDRLRRYLTERYRAQNLFNRAWLLLASTRWKDLIAPAQREALVAEIRKAQRDDGGWSLWTMGGWRWSTAARPARPPGTPDTSLLARSDGYATGMAIYTLRCAGLPAADPGVRAGVQWLKANQQGIRVGERTHPAWRSYSLNHDREHGGAKGEPWRRLFMSDAATAFAVLALLTSD
;
A
#
# COMPACT_ATOMS: atom_id res chain seq x y z
N MET A 1 57.25 -66.74 -16.71
CA MET A 1 55.85 -66.48 -17.05
C MET A 1 55.46 -65.15 -16.40
N MET A 2 55.12 -64.15 -17.22
CA MET A 2 54.47 -62.86 -16.89
C MET A 2 55.17 -61.96 -15.86
N LEU A 3 55.93 -60.94 -16.31
CA LEU A 3 55.50 -59.53 -16.48
C LEU A 3 54.86 -58.94 -15.21
N ASP A 4 55.54 -57.98 -14.56
CA ASP A 4 54.82 -56.77 -14.18
C ASP A 4 55.72 -55.51 -14.25
N ARG A 5 55.06 -54.44 -14.70
CA ARG A 5 55.61 -53.21 -15.25
C ARG A 5 55.84 -52.15 -14.17
N ARG A 6 56.94 -51.42 -14.36
CA ARG A 6 57.21 -50.09 -13.79
C ARG A 6 56.00 -49.17 -13.95
N ARG A 7 55.54 -48.52 -12.88
CA ARG A 7 54.74 -47.29 -12.94
C ARG A 7 55.42 -46.19 -12.13
N ARG A 8 55.86 -45.16 -12.88
CA ARG A 8 56.35 -43.89 -12.38
C ARG A 8 55.18 -43.11 -11.78
N ILE A 9 55.33 -42.63 -10.55
CA ILE A 9 54.37 -41.71 -9.92
C ILE A 9 54.67 -40.31 -10.45
N ALA A 10 53.74 -39.74 -11.22
CA ALA A 10 53.75 -38.33 -11.61
C ALA A 10 52.90 -37.54 -10.61
N ILE A 11 53.51 -36.59 -9.92
CA ILE A 11 52.82 -35.64 -9.05
C ILE A 11 52.20 -34.57 -9.94
N VAL A 12 50.87 -34.53 -10.01
CA VAL A 12 50.12 -33.44 -10.66
C VAL A 12 49.78 -32.43 -9.58
N ALA A 13 50.43 -31.25 -9.62
CA ALA A 13 50.08 -30.11 -8.80
C ALA A 13 48.80 -29.47 -9.35
N ALA A 14 47.69 -29.57 -8.61
CA ALA A 14 46.45 -28.89 -8.93
C ALA A 14 46.53 -27.42 -8.47
N PHE A 15 46.60 -26.49 -9.43
CA PHE A 15 46.40 -25.06 -9.17
C PHE A 15 44.92 -24.83 -8.83
N VAL A 16 44.63 -24.51 -7.58
CA VAL A 16 43.32 -23.97 -7.16
C VAL A 16 43.34 -22.47 -7.44
N ALA A 17 42.73 -22.07 -8.56
CA ALA A 17 42.39 -20.67 -8.80
C ALA A 17 41.24 -20.28 -7.87
N GLY A 18 41.53 -19.41 -6.91
CA GLY A 18 40.53 -18.83 -6.03
C GLY A 18 39.53 -17.98 -6.81
N LEU A 19 38.29 -18.44 -6.92
CA LEU A 19 37.17 -17.62 -7.34
C LEU A 19 36.80 -16.70 -6.18
N THR A 20 37.27 -15.46 -6.23
CA THR A 20 36.71 -14.37 -5.44
C THR A 20 35.25 -14.20 -5.84
N ALA A 21 34.33 -14.52 -4.94
CA ALA A 21 32.91 -14.25 -5.11
C ALA A 21 32.68 -12.74 -5.21
N GLY A 22 32.58 -12.22 -6.43
CA GLY A 22 32.04 -10.89 -6.68
C GLY A 22 30.58 -10.86 -6.26
N ALA A 23 30.20 -9.85 -5.46
CA ALA A 23 28.81 -9.60 -5.14
C ALA A 23 28.01 -9.49 -6.45
N VAL A 24 27.10 -10.43 -6.69
CA VAL A 24 26.15 -10.35 -7.80
C VAL A 24 25.18 -9.21 -7.47
N GLY A 25 25.49 -8.02 -7.97
CA GLY A 25 24.57 -6.89 -7.92
C GLY A 25 23.25 -7.28 -8.56
N ALA A 26 22.13 -6.90 -7.94
CA ALA A 26 20.81 -7.06 -8.53
C ALA A 26 20.81 -6.43 -9.95
N PRO A 27 20.16 -7.05 -10.95
CA PRO A 27 20.13 -6.49 -12.30
C PRO A 27 19.53 -5.08 -12.27
N ASN A 28 20.34 -4.09 -12.65
CA ASN A 28 19.93 -2.68 -12.71
C ASN A 28 18.79 -2.52 -13.73
N VAL A 29 17.64 -2.05 -13.27
CA VAL A 29 16.56 -1.61 -14.16
C VAL A 29 17.06 -0.36 -14.87
N ARG A 30 17.06 -0.36 -16.21
CA ARG A 30 17.46 0.83 -16.97
C ARG A 30 16.50 1.98 -16.64
N ALA A 31 17.05 3.05 -16.06
CA ALA A 31 16.30 4.26 -15.77
C ALA A 31 15.78 4.88 -17.09
N GLY A 32 14.52 5.31 -17.07
CA GLY A 32 13.92 6.08 -18.15
C GLY A 32 14.17 7.58 -18.00
N PRO A 33 13.59 8.41 -18.88
CA PRO A 33 13.57 9.87 -18.74
C PRO A 33 13.03 10.27 -17.35
N GLY A 34 13.72 11.19 -16.68
CA GLY A 34 13.40 11.56 -15.29
C GLY A 34 14.04 10.67 -14.22
N GLY A 35 14.88 9.69 -14.60
CA GLY A 35 15.71 8.92 -13.66
C GLY A 35 15.03 7.69 -13.06
N TRP A 36 13.87 7.29 -13.59
CA TRP A 36 13.17 6.04 -13.25
C TRP A 36 12.37 5.54 -14.45
N ASN A 37 11.96 4.29 -14.45
CA ASN A 37 11.31 3.60 -15.56
C ASN A 37 9.79 3.47 -15.31
N ARG A 38 9.01 4.33 -15.96
CA ARG A 38 7.55 4.43 -15.81
C ARG A 38 6.84 3.20 -16.38
N GLU A 39 7.28 2.76 -17.55
CA GLU A 39 6.74 1.60 -18.27
C GLU A 39 6.90 0.33 -17.42
N ALA A 40 8.07 0.16 -16.82
CA ALA A 40 8.37 -0.98 -15.96
C ALA A 40 7.52 -0.97 -14.68
N ALA A 41 7.32 0.19 -14.07
CA ALA A 41 6.43 0.32 -12.90
C ALA A 41 4.97 0.05 -13.26
N ALA A 42 4.50 0.54 -14.42
CA ALA A 42 3.15 0.28 -14.91
C ALA A 42 2.92 -1.21 -15.17
N MET A 43 3.85 -1.86 -15.88
CA MET A 43 3.84 -3.30 -16.14
C MET A 43 3.82 -4.10 -14.83
N TYR A 44 4.68 -3.76 -13.88
CA TYR A 44 4.69 -4.42 -12.56
C TYR A 44 3.34 -4.31 -11.87
N LEU A 45 2.77 -3.10 -11.77
CA LEU A 45 1.49 -2.88 -11.10
C LEU A 45 0.35 -3.68 -11.76
N ASP A 46 0.29 -3.70 -13.10
CA ASP A 46 -0.73 -4.43 -13.86
C ASP A 46 -0.59 -5.95 -13.68
N GLU A 47 0.63 -6.50 -13.79
CA GLU A 47 0.90 -7.92 -13.56
C GLU A 47 0.55 -8.36 -12.13
N ARG A 48 0.82 -7.50 -11.14
CA ARG A 48 0.51 -7.78 -9.74
C ARG A 48 -0.99 -7.79 -9.48
N MET A 49 -1.75 -6.93 -10.17
CA MET A 49 -3.21 -7.01 -10.15
C MET A 49 -3.73 -8.28 -10.81
N ASP A 50 -3.14 -8.73 -11.93
CA ASP A 50 -3.54 -10.00 -12.55
C ASP A 50 -3.29 -11.19 -11.62
N VAL A 51 -2.14 -11.22 -10.93
CA VAL A 51 -1.86 -12.25 -9.91
C VAL A 51 -2.86 -12.17 -8.76
N TRP A 52 -3.19 -10.97 -8.26
CA TRP A 52 -4.21 -10.79 -7.23
C TRP A 52 -5.57 -11.33 -7.69
N PHE A 53 -6.01 -10.92 -8.88
CA PHE A 53 -7.25 -11.41 -9.46
C PHE A 53 -7.24 -12.91 -9.74
N ALA A 54 -6.10 -13.56 -9.98
CA ALA A 54 -6.06 -15.00 -10.15
C ALA A 54 -6.08 -15.76 -8.82
N THR A 55 -5.52 -15.18 -7.76
CA THR A 55 -5.14 -15.93 -6.54
C THR A 55 -6.02 -15.62 -5.34
N ALA A 56 -6.53 -14.39 -5.23
CA ALA A 56 -7.38 -14.00 -4.12
C ALA A 56 -8.76 -14.67 -4.20
N THR A 57 -9.34 -14.88 -3.02
CA THR A 57 -10.62 -15.56 -2.84
C THR A 57 -11.71 -14.94 -3.73
N LYS A 58 -12.47 -15.81 -4.39
CA LYS A 58 -13.67 -15.44 -5.15
C LYS A 58 -14.85 -15.34 -4.22
N LEU A 59 -15.49 -14.18 -4.26
CA LEU A 59 -16.59 -13.82 -3.37
C LEU A 59 -17.83 -13.56 -4.20
N ARG A 60 -18.92 -14.23 -3.82
CA ARG A 60 -20.22 -14.05 -4.48
C ARG A 60 -20.69 -12.60 -4.32
N ALA A 61 -21.06 -11.97 -5.43
CA ALA A 61 -21.69 -10.65 -5.51
C ALA A 61 -22.89 -10.74 -6.48
N GLY A 62 -24.08 -10.96 -5.94
CA GLY A 62 -25.27 -11.28 -6.72
C GLY A 62 -25.12 -12.61 -7.47
N GLN A 63 -25.34 -12.57 -8.79
CA GLN A 63 -25.20 -13.72 -9.70
C GLN A 63 -23.77 -13.87 -10.27
N SER A 64 -22.80 -13.14 -9.71
CA SER A 64 -21.43 -13.08 -10.22
C SER A 64 -20.40 -13.24 -9.10
N GLU A 65 -19.13 -13.37 -9.45
CA GLU A 65 -18.02 -13.38 -8.50
C GLU A 65 -17.18 -12.10 -8.61
N THR A 66 -16.63 -11.69 -7.47
CA THR A 66 -15.74 -10.54 -7.31
C THR A 66 -14.54 -10.94 -6.47
N THR A 67 -13.48 -10.14 -6.52
CA THR A 67 -12.29 -10.34 -5.68
C THR A 67 -12.28 -9.33 -4.54
N CYS A 68 -11.75 -9.69 -3.36
CA CYS A 68 -11.60 -8.74 -2.27
C CYS A 68 -10.61 -7.61 -2.61
N VAL A 69 -10.83 -6.44 -2.01
CA VAL A 69 -9.93 -5.28 -2.11
C VAL A 69 -8.87 -5.40 -1.01
N SER A 70 -7.60 -5.59 -1.39
CA SER A 70 -6.48 -5.57 -0.45
C SER A 70 -5.95 -4.16 -0.18
N CYS A 71 -5.66 -3.88 1.09
CA CYS A 71 -5.06 -2.64 1.58
C CYS A 71 -3.63 -2.40 1.05
N HIS A 72 -2.89 -3.45 0.68
CA HIS A 72 -1.49 -3.35 0.25
C HIS A 72 -1.28 -3.56 -1.25
N THR A 73 -2.25 -4.14 -1.96
CA THR A 73 -2.15 -4.38 -3.42
C THR A 73 -3.19 -3.58 -4.19
N VAL A 74 -4.48 -3.74 -3.86
CA VAL A 74 -5.58 -3.17 -4.65
C VAL A 74 -5.76 -1.67 -4.37
N VAL A 75 -5.73 -1.24 -3.10
CA VAL A 75 -5.85 0.18 -2.75
C VAL A 75 -4.70 1.01 -3.33
N PRO A 76 -3.41 0.62 -3.16
CA PRO A 76 -2.33 1.40 -3.75
C PRO A 76 -2.37 1.43 -5.28
N TYR A 77 -2.75 0.31 -5.92
CA TYR A 77 -2.96 0.27 -7.38
C TYR A 77 -4.02 1.28 -7.83
N ALA A 78 -5.20 1.27 -7.20
CA ALA A 78 -6.31 2.16 -7.53
C ALA A 78 -5.93 3.64 -7.40
N LEU A 79 -5.09 3.99 -6.41
CA LEU A 79 -4.60 5.36 -6.21
C LEU A 79 -3.54 5.77 -7.24
N ALA A 80 -2.59 4.88 -7.55
CA ALA A 80 -1.39 5.23 -8.32
C ALA A 80 -1.54 5.04 -9.84
N ARG A 81 -2.14 3.93 -10.27
CA ARG A 81 -2.11 3.49 -11.66
C ARG A 81 -2.78 4.46 -12.65
N PRO A 82 -3.95 5.07 -12.35
CA PRO A 82 -4.55 6.05 -13.26
C PRO A 82 -3.67 7.28 -13.48
N GLY A 83 -2.99 7.74 -12.42
CA GLY A 83 -2.04 8.86 -12.51
C GLY A 83 -0.84 8.52 -13.39
N LEU A 84 -0.25 7.33 -13.19
CA LEU A 84 0.85 6.84 -14.01
C LEU A 84 0.46 6.69 -15.48
N ARG A 85 -0.73 6.13 -15.73
CA ARG A 85 -1.27 5.97 -17.07
C ARG A 85 -1.38 7.31 -17.81
N ARG A 86 -1.95 8.34 -17.16
CA ARG A 86 -2.06 9.68 -17.73
C ARG A 86 -0.70 10.33 -17.97
N ALA A 87 0.24 10.17 -17.04
CA ALA A 87 1.62 10.66 -17.21
C ALA A 87 2.36 9.98 -18.36
N MET A 88 1.93 8.78 -18.77
CA MET A 88 2.41 8.06 -19.95
C MET A 88 1.58 8.37 -21.21
N HIS A 89 0.69 9.36 -21.17
CA HIS A 89 -0.18 9.76 -22.27
C HIS A 89 -1.14 8.67 -22.80
N VAL A 90 -1.53 7.73 -21.94
CA VAL A 90 -2.51 6.68 -22.27
C VAL A 90 -3.91 7.09 -21.77
N GLY A 91 -4.81 7.42 -22.70
CA GLY A 91 -6.15 7.91 -22.35
C GLY A 91 -7.10 6.84 -21.81
N ALA A 92 -7.12 5.66 -22.44
CA ALA A 92 -8.03 4.57 -22.09
C ALA A 92 -7.58 3.83 -20.80
N PRO A 93 -8.47 3.57 -19.83
CA PRO A 93 -8.16 2.73 -18.68
C PRO A 93 -7.65 1.33 -19.07
N THR A 94 -6.75 0.77 -18.27
CA THR A 94 -6.27 -0.61 -18.47
C THR A 94 -7.38 -1.64 -18.20
N PRO A 95 -7.27 -2.87 -18.74
CA PRO A 95 -8.20 -3.95 -18.38
C PRO A 95 -8.30 -4.18 -16.86
N GLN A 96 -7.20 -4.01 -16.14
CA GLN A 96 -7.13 -4.16 -14.69
C GLN A 96 -7.83 -3.01 -13.94
N GLU A 97 -7.69 -1.76 -14.39
CA GLU A 97 -8.46 -0.61 -13.88
C GLU A 97 -9.97 -0.83 -14.08
N VAL A 98 -10.37 -1.24 -15.30
CA VAL A 98 -11.78 -1.51 -15.64
C VAL A 98 -12.35 -2.64 -14.78
N ARG A 99 -11.61 -3.75 -14.64
CA ARG A 99 -12.03 -4.89 -13.82
C ARG A 99 -12.14 -4.52 -12.34
N LEU A 100 -11.15 -3.83 -11.79
CA LEU A 100 -11.15 -3.38 -10.40
C LEU A 100 -12.39 -2.53 -10.10
N LEU A 101 -12.65 -1.53 -10.94
CA LEU A 101 -13.79 -0.64 -10.76
C LEU A 101 -15.12 -1.39 -10.93
N GLY A 102 -15.21 -2.29 -11.91
CA GLY A 102 -16.37 -3.13 -12.13
C GLY A 102 -16.66 -4.10 -10.97
N ASP A 103 -15.63 -4.69 -10.35
CA ASP A 103 -15.79 -5.50 -9.13
C ASP A 103 -16.35 -4.65 -7.98
N VAL A 104 -15.78 -3.46 -7.73
CA VAL A 104 -16.22 -2.55 -6.66
C VAL A 104 -17.66 -2.08 -6.85
N ILE A 105 -18.03 -1.64 -8.07
CA ILE A 105 -19.40 -1.22 -8.40
C ILE A 105 -20.38 -2.37 -8.13
N ARG A 106 -20.09 -3.58 -8.61
CA ARG A 106 -20.96 -4.75 -8.39
C ARG A 106 -21.14 -5.06 -6.91
N ARG A 107 -20.08 -4.96 -6.10
CA ARG A 107 -20.18 -5.19 -4.65
C ARG A 107 -21.03 -4.13 -3.98
N VAL A 108 -20.87 -2.85 -4.34
CA VAL A 108 -21.73 -1.76 -3.85
C VAL A 108 -23.19 -1.96 -4.23
N ASP A 109 -23.47 -2.39 -5.45
CA ASP A 109 -24.84 -2.62 -5.94
C ASP A 109 -25.52 -3.83 -5.30
N THR A 110 -24.74 -4.79 -4.81
CA THR A 110 -25.23 -6.05 -4.22
C THR A 110 -24.98 -6.15 -2.72
N TYR A 111 -24.79 -5.02 -2.02
CA TYR A 111 -24.30 -4.99 -0.64
C TYR A 111 -25.08 -5.87 0.36
N ASP A 112 -26.40 -5.91 0.21
CA ASP A 112 -27.26 -6.67 1.12
C ASP A 112 -27.20 -8.18 0.87
N ALA A 113 -26.69 -8.62 -0.29
CA ALA A 113 -26.70 -10.02 -0.71
C ALA A 113 -25.30 -10.61 -1.00
N HIS A 114 -24.27 -9.79 -1.15
CA HIS A 114 -22.92 -10.27 -1.42
C HIS A 114 -22.29 -10.94 -0.18
N GLN A 115 -21.34 -11.81 -0.43
CA GLN A 115 -20.52 -12.42 0.62
C GLN A 115 -19.53 -11.37 1.17
N PRO A 116 -19.40 -11.22 2.51
CA PRO A 116 -18.33 -10.41 3.11
C PRO A 116 -16.94 -10.90 2.69
N TYR A 117 -15.91 -10.06 2.84
CA TYR A 117 -14.52 -10.48 2.57
C TYR A 117 -14.09 -11.69 3.39
N TYR A 118 -14.49 -11.75 4.66
CA TYR A 118 -14.23 -12.85 5.58
C TYR A 118 -15.48 -13.09 6.44
N ASP A 119 -15.87 -14.36 6.61
CA ASP A 119 -17.12 -14.75 7.26
C ASP A 119 -16.99 -15.94 8.22
N PHE A 120 -15.77 -16.28 8.64
CA PHE A 120 -15.50 -17.45 9.47
C PHE A 120 -16.02 -17.33 10.92
N ASP A 121 -16.27 -16.10 11.40
CA ASP A 121 -16.99 -15.83 12.64
C ASP A 121 -17.76 -14.49 12.56
N GLU A 122 -18.61 -14.20 13.56
CA GLU A 122 -19.44 -12.98 13.56
C GLU A 122 -18.61 -11.69 13.67
N ALA A 123 -17.51 -11.70 14.43
CA ALA A 123 -16.64 -10.51 14.53
C ALA A 123 -16.05 -10.17 13.17
N LYS A 124 -15.56 -11.18 12.43
CA LYS A 124 -14.93 -11.02 11.12
C LYS A 124 -15.92 -10.66 10.02
N LYS A 125 -17.19 -11.06 10.14
CA LYS A 125 -18.27 -10.53 9.27
C LYS A 125 -18.45 -9.03 9.49
N VAL A 126 -18.49 -8.57 10.74
CA VAL A 126 -18.66 -7.15 11.09
C VAL A 126 -17.46 -6.33 10.63
N GLU A 127 -16.24 -6.77 10.95
CA GLU A 127 -14.99 -6.15 10.49
C GLU A 127 -14.91 -6.09 8.96
N SER A 128 -15.25 -7.18 8.27
CA SER A 128 -15.26 -7.22 6.81
C SER A 128 -16.20 -6.16 6.23
N ARG A 129 -17.40 -6.01 6.79
CA ARG A 129 -18.39 -5.03 6.30
C ARG A 129 -17.93 -3.59 6.52
N GLY A 130 -17.28 -3.29 7.63
CA GLY A 130 -16.75 -1.95 7.90
C GLY A 130 -15.54 -1.62 7.02
N THR A 131 -14.56 -2.52 6.92
CA THR A 131 -13.41 -2.36 6.01
C THR A 131 -13.87 -2.19 4.56
N GLU A 132 -14.75 -3.07 4.08
CA GLU A 132 -15.25 -3.01 2.72
C GLU A 132 -15.96 -1.68 2.41
N ALA A 133 -16.77 -1.16 3.33
CA ALA A 133 -17.47 0.10 3.13
C ALA A 133 -16.49 1.27 2.92
N VAL A 134 -15.42 1.32 3.71
CA VAL A 134 -14.36 2.33 3.60
C VAL A 134 -13.59 2.18 2.28
N LEU A 135 -13.16 0.97 1.93
CA LEU A 135 -12.34 0.74 0.74
C LEU A 135 -13.11 1.01 -0.55
N ASN A 136 -14.38 0.57 -0.63
CA ASN A 136 -15.24 0.83 -1.78
C ASN A 136 -15.50 2.34 -1.96
N ALA A 137 -15.78 3.06 -0.87
CA ALA A 137 -15.97 4.51 -0.93
C ALA A 137 -14.70 5.23 -1.41
N LEU A 138 -13.53 4.85 -0.90
CA LEU A 138 -12.25 5.43 -1.33
C LEU A 138 -11.98 5.20 -2.82
N ILE A 139 -12.11 3.96 -3.30
CA ILE A 139 -11.83 3.62 -4.71
C ILE A 139 -12.78 4.39 -5.63
N LEU A 140 -14.08 4.38 -5.34
CA LEU A 140 -15.07 5.06 -6.17
C LEU A 140 -14.86 6.58 -6.16
N ALA A 141 -14.65 7.19 -4.99
CA ALA A 141 -14.37 8.62 -4.87
C ALA A 141 -13.07 9.03 -5.58
N SER A 142 -12.05 8.16 -5.62
CA SER A 142 -10.78 8.44 -6.28
C SER A 142 -10.84 8.24 -7.81
N SER A 143 -11.82 7.48 -8.30
CA SER A 143 -12.03 7.17 -9.71
C SER A 143 -12.93 8.17 -10.46
N ASP A 144 -13.59 9.09 -9.73
CA ASP A 144 -14.62 10.00 -10.24
C ASP A 144 -14.05 11.15 -11.09
N THR A 145 -13.43 10.81 -12.23
CA THR A 145 -12.90 11.77 -13.20
C THR A 145 -13.81 12.00 -14.41
N GLU A 146 -15.02 11.44 -14.45
CA GLU A 146 -15.96 11.64 -15.57
C GLU A 146 -17.38 11.94 -15.05
N PRO A 147 -17.72 13.23 -14.80
CA PRO A 147 -18.99 13.68 -14.23
C PRO A 147 -20.25 13.31 -15.04
N GLU A 148 -20.11 12.83 -16.27
CA GLU A 148 -21.19 12.72 -17.24
C GLU A 148 -21.93 11.36 -17.23
N ARG A 149 -21.44 10.34 -16.51
CA ARG A 149 -22.13 9.03 -16.43
C ARG A 149 -22.96 8.91 -15.15
N SER A 150 -24.28 9.00 -15.28
CA SER A 150 -25.25 8.89 -14.16
C SER A 150 -25.04 7.64 -13.28
N GLU A 151 -24.73 6.49 -13.88
CA GLU A 151 -24.53 5.22 -13.18
C GLU A 151 -23.31 5.22 -12.25
N ALA A 152 -22.22 5.87 -12.65
CA ALA A 152 -21.02 6.00 -11.82
C ALA A 152 -21.32 6.85 -10.58
N ARG A 153 -22.07 7.95 -10.76
CA ARG A 153 -22.50 8.83 -9.65
C ARG A 153 -23.44 8.13 -8.68
N ASP A 154 -24.32 7.26 -9.18
CA ASP A 154 -25.21 6.48 -8.32
C ASP A 154 -24.45 5.44 -7.50
N SER A 155 -23.43 4.82 -8.08
CA SER A 155 -22.53 3.87 -7.39
C SER A 155 -21.75 4.58 -6.27
N VAL A 156 -21.21 5.78 -6.54
CA VAL A 156 -20.55 6.61 -5.50
C VAL A 156 -21.54 6.94 -4.38
N ARG A 157 -22.77 7.38 -4.70
CA ARG A 157 -23.80 7.68 -3.70
C ARG A 157 -24.14 6.46 -2.84
N ARG A 158 -24.30 5.28 -3.45
CA ARG A 158 -24.56 4.02 -2.73
C ARG A 158 -23.40 3.65 -1.81
N ALA A 159 -22.16 3.81 -2.26
CA ALA A 159 -20.97 3.54 -1.45
C ALA A 159 -20.90 4.46 -0.22
N PHE A 160 -21.11 5.77 -0.38
CA PHE A 160 -21.13 6.70 0.75
C PHE A 160 -22.30 6.45 1.71
N ARG A 161 -23.49 6.12 1.19
CA ARG A 161 -24.60 5.71 2.05
C ARG A 161 -24.20 4.52 2.94
N ARG A 162 -23.54 3.51 2.36
CA ARG A 162 -23.11 2.34 3.11
C ARG A 162 -21.97 2.64 4.08
N LEU A 163 -21.03 3.48 3.69
CA LEU A 163 -19.97 4.01 4.56
C LEU A 163 -20.58 4.57 5.84
N TRP A 164 -21.57 5.45 5.73
CA TRP A 164 -22.16 6.07 6.91
C TRP A 164 -23.08 5.14 7.71
N GLN A 165 -23.78 4.21 7.07
CA GLN A 165 -24.61 3.20 7.75
C GLN A 165 -23.79 2.23 8.61
N THR A 166 -22.54 1.97 8.23
CA THR A 166 -21.63 1.05 8.93
C THR A 166 -20.70 1.76 9.91
N GLN A 167 -20.77 3.09 9.99
CA GLN A 167 -19.93 3.86 10.90
C GLN A 167 -20.38 3.64 12.34
N ARG A 168 -19.42 3.36 13.21
CA ARG A 168 -19.64 3.20 14.64
C ARG A 168 -19.99 4.53 15.33
N PRO A 169 -20.59 4.48 16.53
CA PRO A 169 -20.91 5.69 17.30
C PRO A 169 -19.70 6.57 17.63
N ASP A 170 -18.50 5.99 17.75
CA ASP A 170 -17.26 6.73 18.03
C ASP A 170 -16.66 7.39 16.78
N GLY A 171 -17.17 7.09 15.57
CA GLY A 171 -16.78 7.72 14.31
C GLY A 171 -15.85 6.91 13.42
N ALA A 172 -15.38 5.74 13.88
CA ALA A 172 -14.61 4.79 13.08
C ALA A 172 -15.51 3.71 12.45
N TRP A 173 -14.88 2.70 11.86
CA TRP A 173 -15.52 1.48 11.36
C TRP A 173 -14.89 0.28 12.06
N ASP A 174 -15.67 -0.78 12.23
CA ASP A 174 -15.06 -2.08 12.53
C ASP A 174 -14.14 -2.45 11.37
N TRP A 175 -12.93 -2.89 11.70
CA TRP A 175 -11.83 -3.00 10.76
C TRP A 175 -11.20 -4.37 10.87
N LEU A 176 -10.85 -4.97 9.73
CA LEU A 176 -10.18 -6.26 9.69
C LEU A 176 -8.95 -6.27 10.58
N ASP A 177 -8.96 -7.13 11.59
CA ASP A 177 -7.85 -7.33 12.52
C ASP A 177 -7.40 -8.79 12.49
N PHE A 178 -6.25 -9.03 11.85
CA PHE A 178 -5.57 -10.33 11.84
C PHE A 178 -4.30 -10.32 12.71
N GLY A 179 -4.07 -9.27 13.50
CA GLY A 179 -2.80 -9.03 14.18
C GLY A 179 -1.65 -8.78 13.20
N LEU A 180 -1.94 -8.25 12.01
CA LEU A 180 -0.96 -8.02 10.94
C LEU A 180 -0.75 -6.52 10.71
N GLU A 181 0.44 -6.04 11.06
CA GLU A 181 0.80 -4.64 10.91
C GLU A 181 1.24 -4.33 9.47
N PRO A 182 0.99 -3.11 8.96
CA PRO A 182 0.28 -2.01 9.63
C PRO A 182 -1.23 -1.95 9.31
N PHE A 183 -1.73 -2.83 8.43
CA PHE A 183 -3.02 -2.65 7.78
C PHE A 183 -4.19 -3.40 8.42
N GLU A 184 -3.91 -4.47 9.17
CA GLU A 184 -4.94 -5.38 9.69
C GLU A 184 -4.63 -5.71 11.16
N SER A 185 -4.54 -4.66 11.98
CA SER A 185 -4.27 -4.70 13.42
C SER A 185 -5.24 -3.80 14.19
N ALA A 186 -5.25 -3.91 15.52
CA ALA A 186 -6.07 -3.05 16.37
C ALA A 186 -5.77 -1.55 16.18
N ASP A 187 -4.50 -1.20 15.91
CA ASP A 187 -4.10 0.19 15.63
C ASP A 187 -4.48 0.62 14.19
N ALA A 188 -4.79 -0.32 13.29
CA ALA A 188 -5.20 -0.06 11.91
C ALA A 188 -6.64 0.48 11.78
N VAL A 189 -7.45 0.46 12.84
CA VAL A 189 -8.76 1.13 12.87
C VAL A 189 -8.61 2.62 12.54
N TYR A 190 -7.55 3.26 13.06
CA TYR A 190 -7.26 4.65 12.76
C TYR A 190 -6.81 4.84 11.30
N PHE A 191 -6.00 3.91 10.77
CA PHE A 191 -5.68 3.88 9.34
C PHE A 191 -6.95 3.81 8.48
N GLY A 192 -7.88 2.91 8.78
CA GLY A 192 -9.19 2.84 8.10
C GLY A 192 -9.97 4.16 8.17
N ALA A 193 -10.00 4.81 9.34
CA ALA A 193 -10.63 6.13 9.48
C ALA A 193 -9.94 7.21 8.62
N THR A 194 -8.61 7.18 8.48
CA THR A 194 -7.91 8.12 7.58
C THR A 194 -8.18 7.85 6.10
N LEU A 195 -8.40 6.59 5.70
CA LEU A 195 -8.86 6.25 4.34
C LEU A 195 -10.27 6.77 4.07
N ALA A 196 -11.18 6.65 5.04
CA ALA A 196 -12.52 7.23 4.93
C ALA A 196 -12.45 8.76 4.82
N ALA A 197 -11.57 9.42 5.58
CA ALA A 197 -11.34 10.85 5.48
C ALA A 197 -10.79 11.27 4.11
N LEU A 198 -9.88 10.47 3.55
CA LEU A 198 -9.37 10.68 2.19
C LEU A 198 -10.48 10.52 1.14
N ALA A 199 -11.38 9.54 1.31
CA ALA A 199 -12.55 9.36 0.46
C ALA A 199 -13.49 10.57 0.51
N VAL A 200 -13.82 11.06 1.71
CA VAL A 200 -14.65 12.25 1.94
C VAL A 200 -14.05 13.49 1.27
N GLY A 201 -12.74 13.70 1.39
CA GLY A 201 -12.05 14.83 0.77
C GLY A 201 -11.88 14.70 -0.75
N SER A 202 -11.98 13.49 -1.30
CA SER A 202 -11.85 13.23 -2.74
C SER A 202 -13.20 13.26 -3.47
N ALA A 203 -14.31 12.98 -2.76
CA ALA A 203 -15.64 13.02 -3.34
C ALA A 203 -16.11 14.46 -3.60
N SER A 204 -16.89 14.66 -4.67
CA SER A 204 -17.56 15.93 -4.90
C SER A 204 -18.50 16.28 -3.74
N GLY A 205 -18.63 17.58 -3.42
CA GLY A 205 -19.48 18.05 -2.32
C GLY A 205 -20.95 17.58 -2.39
N SER A 206 -21.43 17.21 -3.59
CA SER A 206 -22.78 16.65 -3.79
C SER A 206 -23.01 15.30 -3.08
N PHE A 207 -21.96 14.52 -2.83
CA PHE A 207 -22.07 13.19 -2.19
C PHE A 207 -21.97 13.25 -0.66
N THR A 208 -21.51 14.37 -0.11
CA THR A 208 -21.21 14.55 1.32
C THR A 208 -22.14 15.56 2.01
N SER A 209 -22.83 16.42 1.26
CA SER A 209 -23.49 17.63 1.82
C SER A 209 -25.02 17.62 1.79
N GLN A 210 -25.68 16.66 1.14
CA GLN A 210 -27.14 16.68 0.93
C GLN A 210 -27.94 15.67 1.76
N GLU A 211 -27.29 14.82 2.55
CA GLU A 211 -27.92 13.76 3.35
C GLU A 211 -27.60 13.99 4.85
N PRO A 212 -28.61 14.08 5.75
CA PRO A 212 -28.37 14.29 7.19
C PRO A 212 -27.44 13.24 7.81
N LEU A 213 -27.53 12.00 7.32
CA LEU A 213 -26.72 10.87 7.76
C LEU A 213 -25.24 11.08 7.39
N ALA A 214 -24.95 11.75 6.28
CA ALA A 214 -23.59 12.11 5.88
C ALA A 214 -23.00 13.23 6.77
N ALA A 215 -23.77 14.30 7.05
CA ALA A 215 -23.31 15.39 7.92
C ALA A 215 -22.94 14.89 9.32
N SER A 216 -23.82 14.09 9.94
CA SER A 216 -23.56 13.49 11.25
C SER A 216 -22.34 12.55 11.24
N GLY A 217 -22.18 11.76 10.16
CA GLY A 217 -21.05 10.84 10.03
C GLY A 217 -19.71 11.56 9.83
N ILE A 218 -19.71 12.65 9.06
CA ILE A 218 -18.57 13.56 8.88
C ILE A 218 -18.11 14.12 10.22
N ASP A 219 -19.05 14.60 11.05
CA ASP A 219 -18.69 15.18 12.36
C ASP A 219 -18.14 14.13 13.32
N ARG A 220 -18.70 12.92 13.34
CA ARG A 220 -18.14 11.80 14.12
C ARG A 220 -16.74 11.42 13.65
N LEU A 221 -16.52 11.35 12.34
CA LEU A 221 -15.20 11.02 11.77
C LEU A 221 -14.15 12.06 12.15
N ARG A 222 -14.47 13.35 11.99
CA ARG A 222 -13.57 14.45 12.39
C ARG A 222 -13.23 14.37 13.87
N ARG A 223 -14.23 14.11 14.73
CA ARG A 223 -14.05 13.95 16.17
C ARG A 223 -13.13 12.77 16.49
N TYR A 224 -13.39 11.59 15.91
CA TYR A 224 -12.57 10.39 16.10
C TYR A 224 -11.10 10.65 15.78
N LEU A 225 -10.83 11.20 14.59
CA LEU A 225 -9.46 11.47 14.15
C LEU A 225 -8.76 12.47 15.06
N THR A 226 -9.46 13.53 15.48
CA THR A 226 -8.89 14.56 16.35
C THR A 226 -8.61 14.03 17.77
N GLU A 227 -9.56 13.32 18.37
CA GLU A 227 -9.43 12.80 19.74
C GLU A 227 -8.39 11.69 19.85
N ARG A 228 -8.31 10.81 18.84
CA ARG A 228 -7.40 9.66 18.86
C ARG A 228 -5.99 9.99 18.36
N TYR A 229 -5.78 11.15 17.73
CA TYR A 229 -4.53 11.59 17.11
C TYR A 229 -3.28 11.40 18.00
N ARG A 230 -3.34 11.81 19.27
CA ARG A 230 -2.17 11.78 20.17
C ARG A 230 -1.68 10.36 20.46
N ALA A 231 -2.58 9.37 20.43
CA ALA A 231 -2.23 7.97 20.68
C ALA A 231 -1.64 7.27 19.44
N GLN A 232 -1.70 7.91 18.26
CA GLN A 232 -1.28 7.29 17.01
C GLN A 232 0.22 7.33 16.80
N ASN A 233 0.74 6.30 16.15
CA ASN A 233 2.10 6.25 15.63
C ASN A 233 2.27 7.14 14.38
N LEU A 234 3.51 7.34 13.93
CA LEU A 234 3.83 8.22 12.82
C LEU A 234 3.23 7.72 11.49
N PHE A 235 3.12 6.41 11.28
CA PHE A 235 2.46 5.84 10.10
C PHE A 235 0.99 6.30 9.98
N ASN A 236 0.19 6.12 11.03
CA ASN A 236 -1.21 6.53 11.08
C ASN A 236 -1.35 8.06 10.96
N ARG A 237 -0.44 8.80 11.58
CA ARG A 237 -0.39 10.27 11.51
C ARG A 237 -0.02 10.79 10.12
N ALA A 238 0.85 10.12 9.39
CA ALA A 238 1.17 10.46 8.00
C ALA A 238 -0.06 10.29 7.09
N TRP A 239 -0.86 9.24 7.30
CA TRP A 239 -2.13 9.07 6.58
C TRP A 239 -3.17 10.15 6.94
N LEU A 240 -3.23 10.58 8.21
CA LEU A 240 -4.06 11.73 8.60
C LEU A 240 -3.62 13.00 7.86
N LEU A 241 -2.31 13.27 7.80
CA LEU A 241 -1.78 14.42 7.07
C LEU A 241 -2.18 14.34 5.60
N LEU A 242 -2.03 13.18 4.96
CA LEU A 242 -2.45 12.97 3.57
C LEU A 242 -3.95 13.25 3.38
N ALA A 243 -4.82 12.71 4.24
CA ALA A 243 -6.25 12.96 4.20
C ALA A 243 -6.59 14.46 4.34
N SER A 244 -5.87 15.18 5.21
CA SER A 244 -6.08 16.62 5.42
C SER A 244 -5.75 17.48 4.18
N THR A 245 -4.98 16.95 3.22
CA THR A 245 -4.70 17.65 1.96
C THR A 245 -5.90 17.69 1.02
N ARG A 246 -6.88 16.81 1.22
CA ARG A 246 -8.11 16.71 0.43
C ARG A 246 -9.34 17.17 1.22
N TRP A 247 -9.32 16.97 2.53
CA TRP A 247 -10.38 17.44 3.41
C TRP A 247 -9.92 18.67 4.19
N LYS A 248 -10.33 19.84 3.68
CA LYS A 248 -10.04 21.14 4.29
C LYS A 248 -10.50 21.16 5.77
N ASP A 249 -9.68 21.78 6.62
CA ASP A 249 -9.94 22.00 8.03
C ASP A 249 -10.13 20.70 8.86
N LEU A 250 -9.62 19.56 8.35
CA LEU A 250 -9.61 18.29 9.10
C LEU A 250 -8.68 18.34 10.31
N ILE A 251 -7.51 18.98 10.18
CA ILE A 251 -6.57 19.25 11.26
C ILE A 251 -6.18 20.73 11.27
N ALA A 252 -5.82 21.25 12.43
CA ALA A 252 -5.42 22.64 12.57
C ALA A 252 -4.10 22.93 11.81
N PRO A 253 -3.88 24.15 11.28
CA PRO A 253 -2.65 24.51 10.57
C PRO A 253 -1.37 24.24 11.38
N ALA A 254 -1.35 24.59 12.67
CA ALA A 254 -0.21 24.31 13.55
C ALA A 254 0.06 22.81 13.71
N GLN A 255 -0.99 21.99 13.76
CA GLN A 255 -0.85 20.53 13.80
C GLN A 255 -0.32 19.99 12.47
N ARG A 256 -0.80 20.51 11.34
CA ARG A 256 -0.27 20.17 10.00
C ARG A 256 1.23 20.47 9.90
N GLU A 257 1.67 21.63 10.35
CA GLU A 257 3.09 22.02 10.36
C GLU A 257 3.94 21.13 11.27
N ALA A 258 3.44 20.81 12.47
CA ALA A 258 4.11 19.89 13.39
C ALA A 258 4.26 18.48 12.80
N LEU A 259 3.23 17.98 12.10
CA LEU A 259 3.24 16.68 11.42
C LEU A 259 4.25 16.65 10.28
N VAL A 260 4.29 17.71 9.47
CA VAL A 260 5.30 17.87 8.42
C VAL A 260 6.70 17.80 9.02
N ALA A 261 6.94 18.52 10.12
CA ALA A 261 8.24 18.49 10.81
C ALA A 261 8.56 17.11 11.39
N GLU A 262 7.58 16.41 11.98
CA GLU A 262 7.75 15.06 12.52
C GLU A 262 8.12 14.05 11.43
N ILE A 263 7.43 14.08 10.28
CA ILE A 263 7.75 13.22 9.13
C ILE A 263 9.14 13.54 8.59
N ARG A 264 9.51 14.81 8.43
CA ARG A 264 10.85 15.21 7.98
C ARG A 264 11.94 14.73 8.94
N LYS A 265 11.70 14.82 10.25
CA LYS A 265 12.64 14.35 11.28
C LYS A 265 12.85 12.82 11.24
N ALA A 266 11.85 12.07 10.75
CA ALA A 266 11.96 10.62 10.59
C ALA A 266 12.74 10.20 9.33
N GLN A 267 13.15 11.15 8.48
CA GLN A 267 14.01 10.86 7.33
C GLN A 267 15.36 10.34 7.82
N ARG A 268 15.89 9.34 7.11
CA ARG A 268 17.18 8.71 7.41
C ARG A 268 18.30 9.39 6.61
N ASP A 269 19.54 9.16 7.02
CA ASP A 269 20.73 9.76 6.40
C ASP A 269 20.90 9.39 4.92
N ASP A 270 20.35 8.25 4.49
CA ASP A 270 20.35 7.85 3.07
C ASP A 270 19.29 8.60 2.23
N GLY A 271 18.46 9.45 2.86
CA GLY A 271 17.38 10.19 2.24
C GLY A 271 16.04 9.46 2.23
N GLY A 272 15.98 8.19 2.63
CA GLY A 272 14.74 7.41 2.68
C GLY A 272 14.03 7.44 4.04
N TRP A 273 12.91 6.74 4.12
CA TRP A 273 12.15 6.46 5.34
C TRP A 273 11.98 4.96 5.52
N SER A 274 11.80 4.54 6.78
CA SER A 274 11.60 3.13 7.13
C SER A 274 10.25 2.95 7.82
N LEU A 275 9.40 2.09 7.24
CA LEU A 275 8.10 1.72 7.78
C LEU A 275 8.26 1.20 9.20
N TRP A 276 9.28 0.37 9.44
CA TRP A 276 9.59 -0.16 10.76
C TRP A 276 9.68 0.95 11.83
N THR A 277 10.43 2.02 11.53
CA THR A 277 10.66 3.12 12.47
C THR A 277 9.50 4.11 12.60
N MET A 278 8.53 4.07 11.68
CA MET A 278 7.34 4.93 11.75
C MET A 278 6.26 4.39 12.71
N GLY A 279 6.42 3.17 13.23
CA GLY A 279 5.45 2.54 14.11
C GLY A 279 5.98 2.19 15.50
N GLY A 280 5.06 2.05 16.45
CA GLY A 280 5.28 1.44 17.75
C GLY A 280 4.63 0.06 17.84
N TRP A 281 4.77 -0.73 16.77
CA TRP A 281 3.99 -1.91 16.38
C TRP A 281 3.63 -2.84 17.54
N ARG A 282 2.38 -3.32 17.54
CA ARG A 282 1.81 -4.09 18.64
C ARG A 282 1.14 -5.40 18.22
N TRP A 283 0.83 -5.58 16.94
CA TRP A 283 0.21 -6.80 16.41
C TRP A 283 -1.02 -7.20 17.23
N SER A 284 -1.86 -6.21 17.54
CA SER A 284 -3.08 -6.36 18.34
C SER A 284 -2.87 -6.92 19.76
N THR A 285 -1.65 -6.86 20.28
CA THR A 285 -1.29 -7.37 21.61
C THR A 285 -1.32 -6.25 22.66
N ALA A 286 -2.03 -6.49 23.75
CA ALA A 286 -2.10 -5.57 24.91
C ALA A 286 -0.82 -5.63 25.77
N ALA A 287 -0.24 -6.82 25.93
CA ALA A 287 0.96 -7.03 26.74
C ALA A 287 2.24 -6.52 26.05
N ARG A 288 3.21 -6.06 26.85
CA ARG A 288 4.55 -5.66 26.39
C ARG A 288 5.61 -6.63 26.93
N PRO A 289 6.63 -7.00 26.14
CA PRO A 289 6.87 -6.58 24.76
C PRO A 289 5.96 -7.32 23.77
N ALA A 290 5.31 -6.57 22.87
CA ALA A 290 4.56 -7.16 21.76
C ALA A 290 5.53 -7.78 20.74
N ARG A 291 5.10 -8.85 20.08
CA ARG A 291 5.92 -9.56 19.09
C ARG A 291 5.13 -9.78 17.80
N PRO A 292 5.81 -9.77 16.64
CA PRO A 292 5.20 -10.17 15.39
C PRO A 292 4.73 -11.63 15.45
N PRO A 293 3.70 -12.00 14.65
CA PRO A 293 3.18 -13.36 14.60
C PRO A 293 4.17 -14.37 13.99
N GLY A 294 5.17 -13.89 13.23
CA GLY A 294 6.31 -14.67 12.78
C GLY A 294 7.63 -14.01 13.13
N THR A 295 8.71 -14.47 12.50
CA THR A 295 10.05 -13.90 12.66
C THR A 295 10.38 -13.08 11.42
N PRO A 296 10.18 -11.75 11.42
CA PRO A 296 10.61 -10.90 10.31
C PRO A 296 12.12 -10.71 10.31
N ASP A 297 12.69 -10.45 9.14
CA ASP A 297 14.09 -10.04 9.03
C ASP A 297 14.26 -8.58 9.46
N THR A 298 14.69 -8.40 10.71
CA THR A 298 14.90 -7.08 11.31
C THR A 298 16.04 -6.30 10.64
N SER A 299 17.00 -6.97 9.99
CA SER A 299 18.09 -6.29 9.27
C SER A 299 17.58 -5.60 8.01
N LEU A 300 16.61 -6.21 7.32
CA LEU A 300 15.91 -5.59 6.19
C LEU A 300 14.98 -4.47 6.65
N LEU A 301 14.25 -4.68 7.75
CA LEU A 301 13.35 -3.68 8.32
C LEU A 301 14.06 -2.44 8.87
N ALA A 302 15.32 -2.56 9.32
CA ALA A 302 16.10 -1.43 9.81
C ALA A 302 16.51 -0.42 8.72
N ARG A 303 16.34 -0.78 7.45
CA ARG A 303 16.71 0.05 6.29
C ARG A 303 15.53 0.93 5.85
N SER A 304 15.84 1.96 5.06
CA SER A 304 14.83 2.68 4.29
C SER A 304 14.14 1.73 3.31
N ASP A 305 12.84 1.93 3.10
CA ASP A 305 12.05 1.12 2.18
C ASP A 305 11.16 1.99 1.28
N GLY A 306 10.75 1.43 0.15
CA GLY A 306 10.02 2.16 -0.88
C GLY A 306 8.60 2.55 -0.48
N TYR A 307 7.96 1.81 0.43
CA TYR A 307 6.60 2.15 0.87
C TYR A 307 6.63 3.38 1.78
N ALA A 308 7.45 3.35 2.83
CA ALA A 308 7.57 4.49 3.73
C ALA A 308 8.14 5.73 3.02
N THR A 309 9.16 5.56 2.18
CA THR A 309 9.76 6.67 1.41
C THR A 309 8.75 7.27 0.43
N GLY A 310 8.05 6.45 -0.36
CA GLY A 310 7.02 6.91 -1.27
C GLY A 310 5.86 7.60 -0.55
N MET A 311 5.34 6.99 0.54
CA MET A 311 4.26 7.56 1.33
C MET A 311 4.64 8.91 1.95
N ALA A 312 5.85 9.03 2.52
CA ALA A 312 6.33 10.27 3.11
C ALA A 312 6.45 11.39 2.06
N ILE A 313 7.11 11.14 0.94
CA ILE A 313 7.30 12.15 -0.12
C ILE A 313 5.96 12.56 -0.71
N TYR A 314 5.10 11.59 -1.07
CA TYR A 314 3.78 11.89 -1.63
C TYR A 314 2.95 12.75 -0.67
N THR A 315 2.93 12.39 0.62
CA THR A 315 2.23 13.17 1.65
C THR A 315 2.79 14.57 1.79
N LEU A 316 4.12 14.73 1.85
CA LEU A 316 4.77 16.04 1.97
C LEU A 316 4.50 16.93 0.75
N ARG A 317 4.54 16.36 -0.47
CA ARG A 317 4.21 17.07 -1.71
C ARG A 317 2.75 17.50 -1.75
N CYS A 318 1.81 16.61 -1.40
CA CYS A 318 0.39 16.96 -1.28
C CYS A 318 0.14 17.99 -0.18
N ALA A 319 0.95 17.96 0.89
CA ALA A 319 0.94 18.98 1.95
C ALA A 319 1.64 20.28 1.53
N GLY A 320 1.99 20.46 0.25
CA GLY A 320 2.44 21.75 -0.30
C GLY A 320 3.94 22.04 -0.16
N LEU A 321 4.76 21.09 0.30
CA LEU A 321 6.20 21.28 0.29
C LEU A 321 6.71 21.30 -1.15
N PRO A 322 7.57 22.25 -1.55
CA PRO A 322 8.07 22.35 -2.92
C PRO A 322 9.01 21.17 -3.26
N ALA A 323 9.12 20.82 -4.55
CA ALA A 323 10.03 19.78 -5.02
C ALA A 323 11.51 20.10 -4.71
N ALA A 324 11.83 21.39 -4.54
CA ALA A 324 13.15 21.86 -4.16
C ALA A 324 13.46 21.73 -2.66
N ASP A 325 12.50 21.36 -1.80
CA ASP A 325 12.77 21.09 -0.38
C ASP A 325 13.88 20.02 -0.26
N PRO A 326 14.92 20.24 0.57
CA PRO A 326 16.06 19.32 0.63
C PRO A 326 15.67 17.89 1.00
N GLY A 327 14.72 17.70 1.92
CA GLY A 327 14.28 16.38 2.36
C GLY A 327 13.48 15.67 1.26
N VAL A 328 12.57 16.39 0.60
CA VAL A 328 11.84 15.89 -0.58
C VAL A 328 12.82 15.48 -1.68
N ARG A 329 13.79 16.33 -2.02
CA ARG A 329 14.78 16.05 -3.06
C ARG A 329 15.63 14.83 -2.73
N ALA A 330 16.10 14.69 -1.49
CA ALA A 330 16.86 13.52 -1.06
C ALA A 330 16.04 12.23 -1.17
N GLY A 331 14.78 12.25 -0.74
CA GLY A 331 13.87 11.11 -0.87
C GLY A 331 13.56 10.73 -2.32
N VAL A 332 13.37 11.73 -3.20
CA VAL A 332 13.16 11.48 -4.64
C VAL A 332 14.40 10.85 -5.26
N GLN A 333 15.60 11.30 -4.90
CA GLN A 333 16.83 10.65 -5.35
C GLN A 333 16.96 9.23 -4.82
N TRP A 334 16.60 8.98 -3.57
CA TRP A 334 16.54 7.64 -3.01
C TRP A 334 15.58 6.76 -3.82
N LEU A 335 14.36 7.22 -4.15
CA LEU A 335 13.43 6.45 -4.98
C LEU A 335 14.01 6.16 -6.37
N LYS A 336 14.57 7.16 -7.06
CA LYS A 336 15.18 6.97 -8.40
C LYS A 336 16.33 5.94 -8.35
N ALA A 337 17.11 5.92 -7.29
CA ALA A 337 18.19 4.96 -7.08
C ALA A 337 17.73 3.55 -6.65
N ASN A 338 16.48 3.37 -6.21
CA ASN A 338 15.99 2.11 -5.62
C ASN A 338 14.86 1.43 -6.42
N GLN A 339 14.60 1.85 -7.66
CA GLN A 339 13.85 1.02 -8.60
C GLN A 339 14.75 -0.11 -9.10
N GLN A 340 14.49 -1.34 -8.67
CA GLN A 340 15.42 -2.45 -8.87
C GLN A 340 14.75 -3.71 -9.40
N GLY A 341 15.55 -4.59 -9.99
CA GLY A 341 15.11 -5.91 -10.42
C GLY A 341 14.96 -6.86 -9.25
N ILE A 342 13.74 -7.06 -8.76
CA ILE A 342 13.42 -7.96 -7.66
C ILE A 342 13.19 -9.35 -8.21
N ARG A 343 14.11 -10.28 -7.94
CA ARG A 343 13.95 -11.68 -8.36
C ARG A 343 13.02 -12.44 -7.43
N VAL A 344 11.94 -12.99 -7.98
CA VAL A 344 11.02 -13.90 -7.28
C VAL A 344 10.75 -15.11 -8.16
N GLY A 345 11.21 -16.28 -7.71
CA GLY A 345 11.24 -17.47 -8.55
C GLY A 345 12.10 -17.25 -9.79
N GLU A 346 11.53 -17.50 -10.97
CA GLU A 346 12.18 -17.31 -12.27
C GLU A 346 12.00 -15.90 -12.85
N ARG A 347 11.13 -15.07 -12.25
CA ARG A 347 10.81 -13.74 -12.75
C ARG A 347 11.62 -12.66 -12.03
N THR A 348 11.92 -11.60 -12.76
CA THR A 348 12.53 -10.38 -12.22
C THR A 348 11.55 -9.22 -12.40
N HIS A 349 11.20 -8.57 -11.30
CA HIS A 349 10.20 -7.52 -11.25
C HIS A 349 10.85 -6.16 -11.04
N PRO A 350 10.71 -5.21 -11.98
CA PRO A 350 11.28 -3.87 -11.85
C PRO A 350 10.41 -3.00 -10.92
N ALA A 351 10.73 -2.98 -9.63
CA ALA A 351 9.86 -2.41 -8.60
C ALA A 351 10.66 -1.86 -7.40
N TRP A 352 9.95 -1.20 -6.49
CA TRP A 352 10.50 -0.78 -5.21
C TRP A 352 10.23 -1.82 -4.14
N ARG A 353 11.21 -2.03 -3.26
CA ARG A 353 11.09 -2.99 -2.15
C ARG A 353 10.52 -2.35 -0.91
N SER A 354 9.61 -3.07 -0.28
CA SER A 354 9.31 -2.96 1.15
C SER A 354 9.12 -4.36 1.72
N TYR A 355 9.21 -4.49 3.04
CA TYR A 355 9.29 -5.76 3.74
C TYR A 355 8.14 -5.90 4.75
N SER A 356 7.72 -7.13 4.98
CA SER A 356 6.63 -7.45 5.91
C SER A 356 7.07 -7.20 7.36
N LEU A 357 6.24 -6.49 8.12
CA LEU A 357 6.43 -6.32 9.58
C LEU A 357 6.08 -7.60 10.37
N ASN A 358 5.49 -8.61 9.71
CA ASN A 358 4.80 -9.71 10.38
C ASN A 358 5.53 -11.05 10.27
N HIS A 359 6.17 -11.30 9.13
CA HIS A 359 6.83 -12.55 8.79
C HIS A 359 7.98 -12.25 7.85
N ASP A 360 9.07 -13.01 7.95
CA ASP A 360 10.06 -13.06 6.88
C ASP A 360 9.43 -13.72 5.65
N ARG A 361 9.36 -12.97 4.55
CA ARG A 361 8.88 -13.45 3.26
C ARG A 361 10.01 -13.56 2.23
N GLU A 362 11.21 -13.12 2.58
CA GLU A 362 12.35 -13.03 1.67
C GLU A 362 13.16 -14.31 1.60
N HIS A 363 13.26 -15.03 2.72
CA HIS A 363 14.04 -16.25 2.83
C HIS A 363 13.17 -17.53 2.75
N GLY A 364 11.95 -17.43 2.22
CA GLY A 364 11.03 -18.56 2.04
C GLY A 364 10.22 -18.90 3.30
N GLY A 365 9.75 -20.15 3.40
CA GLY A 365 8.88 -20.63 4.48
C GLY A 365 7.38 -20.52 4.19
N ALA A 366 6.54 -20.93 5.15
CA ALA A 366 5.09 -21.10 4.98
C ALA A 366 4.30 -19.83 4.61
N LYS A 367 4.94 -18.65 4.71
CA LYS A 367 4.37 -17.33 4.37
C LYS A 367 5.20 -16.55 3.33
N GLY A 368 6.27 -17.17 2.81
CA GLY A 368 7.25 -16.58 1.89
C GLY A 368 7.08 -17.03 0.44
N GLU A 369 5.92 -17.58 0.08
CA GLU A 369 5.66 -18.01 -1.29
C GLU A 369 5.69 -16.83 -2.28
N PRO A 370 6.02 -17.07 -3.57
CA PRO A 370 6.28 -16.02 -4.55
C PRO A 370 5.27 -14.86 -4.59
N TRP A 371 3.97 -15.16 -4.55
CA TRP A 371 2.94 -14.13 -4.67
C TRP A 371 2.79 -13.26 -3.42
N ARG A 372 2.99 -13.81 -2.21
CA ARG A 372 2.95 -13.06 -0.93
C ARG A 372 4.22 -12.26 -0.67
N ARG A 373 5.36 -12.72 -1.21
CA ARG A 373 6.65 -12.03 -1.10
C ARG A 373 6.63 -10.61 -1.66
N LEU A 374 5.77 -10.34 -2.63
CA LEU A 374 5.64 -9.04 -3.27
C LEU A 374 4.58 -8.12 -2.65
N PHE A 375 3.78 -8.56 -1.68
CA PHE A 375 2.70 -7.74 -1.11
C PHE A 375 3.11 -6.34 -0.66
N MET A 376 4.23 -6.22 0.05
CA MET A 376 4.72 -4.91 0.47
C MET A 376 5.42 -4.15 -0.67
N SER A 377 5.93 -4.86 -1.68
CA SER A 377 6.48 -4.25 -2.89
C SER A 377 5.38 -3.72 -3.82
N ASP A 378 4.17 -4.29 -3.77
CA ASP A 378 2.97 -3.79 -4.44
C ASP A 378 2.65 -2.37 -3.91
N ALA A 379 2.55 -2.22 -2.58
CA ALA A 379 2.36 -0.94 -1.92
C ALA A 379 3.53 0.02 -2.17
N ALA A 380 4.78 -0.46 -2.05
CA ALA A 380 5.96 0.35 -2.26
C ALA A 380 6.04 0.95 -3.66
N THR A 381 5.74 0.14 -4.68
CA THR A 381 5.82 0.58 -6.08
C THR A 381 4.74 1.60 -6.40
N ALA A 382 3.51 1.37 -5.92
CA ALA A 382 2.42 2.34 -6.10
C ALA A 382 2.72 3.69 -5.43
N PHE A 383 3.23 3.70 -4.19
CA PHE A 383 3.56 4.94 -3.49
C PHE A 383 4.83 5.62 -4.01
N ALA A 384 5.81 4.86 -4.49
CA ALA A 384 6.95 5.42 -5.20
C ALA A 384 6.50 6.14 -6.49
N VAL A 385 5.58 5.55 -7.25
CA VAL A 385 4.97 6.17 -8.43
C VAL A 385 4.26 7.47 -8.05
N LEU A 386 3.40 7.47 -7.03
CA LEU A 386 2.70 8.68 -6.56
C LEU A 386 3.67 9.79 -6.14
N ALA A 387 4.73 9.44 -5.40
CA ALA A 387 5.76 10.38 -4.99
C ALA A 387 6.53 10.99 -6.16
N LEU A 388 6.93 10.15 -7.12
CA LEU A 388 7.71 10.59 -8.28
C LEU A 388 6.86 11.44 -9.24
N LEU A 389 5.61 11.06 -9.51
CA LEU A 389 4.70 11.85 -10.35
C LEU A 389 4.35 13.22 -9.77
N THR A 390 4.35 13.36 -8.45
CA THR A 390 4.10 14.65 -7.80
C THR A 390 5.36 15.49 -7.65
N SER A 391 6.53 14.95 -7.99
CA SER A 391 7.83 15.61 -7.82
C SER A 391 8.60 15.84 -9.12
N ASP A 392 8.22 15.14 -10.19
CA ASP A 392 8.55 15.47 -11.58
C ASP A 392 7.74 16.71 -12.02
#